data_AF-A0A523PPE6-F1
#
_entry.id   AF-A0A523PPE6-F1
#
_cell.length_a   1.000
_cell.length_b   1.000
_cell.length_c   1.000
_cell.angle_alpha   90.00
_cell.angle_beta   90.00
_cell.angle_gamma   90.00
#
_symmetry.space_group_name_H-M   'P 1'
#
loop_
_entity.id
_entity.type
_entity.pdbx_description
1 polymer ?
#
loop_
_entity_poly.entity_id
_entity_poly.type
_entity_poly.pdbx_seq_one_letter_code
_entity_poly.pdbx_strand_id
1 'polypeptide(L)'
;MTLTEANPLLTLAVVLVAGAAFGGLARRIHFPSVTGQILAGIVMGPSVLEVFDRGTLEGLHPVTHFALGLIAVMVGSHLNFHRLRNARKRLALLLLLEATLTPALVFVAARSASGGTWEMSILLAAMAVSTAPATILAVVKETRSKGVYVKTLIAAVALNNMACICLFEIAHTAARAAQGASGDQGLFEVLVAPFTQLLSSAVLGVGVAILLVIATKRVLSRERLATASIIAILLASGLADYIGVSSLLSCMFLGMGLANITPNKDETGHAVFADFQGAIFAIFFTLAGMELDFEYALPGGLVAILIVVARFVGKIGSARIAMSLAGATERVKRNLGYGLIPQAGVAVGLILVIQEDHTFSDEFRQLILAVGLTVVLLNEIVGPVLVRFGLSRSGDLGQDRARLIDFLHEENIVVDLRADTKEEAIQQLAEVLIRSNHLTADRDRLLESILAREKEVSTCVGGGLAVPHGVLEEGDGIVGAMGISREGLHFESPDGMPIHCMVVLATPPTQRDRHLEVLAALARAIGTDPNVQRQLFTAKTPAHAYEILHAEESEDFNYFLEGDDEP
;
A
#
# COMPACT_ATOMS: atom_id res chain seq x y z
N MET A 1 23.24 31.28 12.28
CA MET A 1 23.02 32.18 11.13
C MET A 1 21.66 31.78 10.59
N THR A 2 20.63 32.56 10.90
CA THR A 2 19.25 32.29 10.50
C THR A 2 19.13 32.50 8.98
N LEU A 3 18.44 31.59 8.29
CA LEU A 3 18.24 31.61 6.83
C LEU A 3 16.84 32.14 6.48
N THR A 4 16.33 33.08 7.29
CA THR A 4 14.94 33.61 7.24
C THR A 4 14.62 34.41 5.98
N GLU A 5 15.60 34.72 5.14
CA GLU A 5 15.42 35.36 3.82
C GLU A 5 16.06 34.53 2.69
N ALA A 6 16.36 33.26 2.95
CA ALA A 6 16.96 32.40 1.94
C ALA A 6 15.98 32.17 0.78
N ASN A 7 16.50 32.18 -0.44
CA ASN A 7 15.68 31.84 -1.59
C ASN A 7 15.21 30.36 -1.50
N PRO A 8 14.08 29.99 -2.13
CA PRO A 8 13.53 28.65 -2.00
C PRO A 8 14.49 27.52 -2.39
N LEU A 9 15.41 27.76 -3.33
CA LEU A 9 16.40 26.75 -3.73
C LEU A 9 17.45 26.48 -2.66
N LEU A 10 17.95 27.53 -2.00
CA LEU A 10 18.89 27.40 -0.89
C LEU A 10 18.21 26.72 0.31
N THR A 11 16.98 27.12 0.62
CA THR A 11 16.15 26.48 1.64
C THR A 11 15.99 24.99 1.34
N LEU A 12 15.60 24.63 0.12
CA LEU A 12 15.42 23.25 -0.29
C LEU A 12 16.72 22.43 -0.20
N ALA A 13 17.86 23.02 -0.57
CA ALA A 13 19.16 22.36 -0.47
C ALA A 13 19.52 22.05 0.99
N VAL A 14 19.32 23.01 1.91
CA VAL A 14 19.57 22.81 3.34
C VAL A 14 18.63 21.77 3.93
N VAL A 15 17.34 21.82 3.58
CA VAL A 15 16.33 20.83 3.96
C VAL A 15 16.76 19.42 3.54
N LEU A 16 17.18 19.25 2.27
CA LEU A 16 17.63 17.96 1.75
C LEU A 16 18.90 17.46 2.46
N VAL A 17 19.89 18.33 2.67
CA VAL A 17 21.15 17.97 3.37
C VAL A 17 20.88 17.52 4.79
N ALA A 18 20.08 18.29 5.54
CA ALA A 18 19.77 17.97 6.93
C ALA A 18 18.93 16.68 7.03
N GLY A 19 17.90 16.53 6.18
CA GLY A 19 17.10 15.31 6.11
C GLY A 19 17.93 14.09 5.77
N ALA A 20 18.82 14.18 4.78
CA ALA A 20 19.73 13.09 4.42
C ALA A 20 20.72 12.75 5.54
N ALA A 21 21.28 13.76 6.21
CA ALA A 21 22.24 13.56 7.31
C ALA A 21 21.59 12.88 8.52
N PHE A 22 20.46 13.38 8.99
CA PHE A 22 19.75 12.81 10.13
C PHE A 22 19.12 11.46 9.79
N GLY A 23 18.58 11.29 8.57
CA GLY A 23 18.09 10.00 8.10
C GLY A 23 19.21 8.95 8.04
N GLY A 24 20.40 9.34 7.57
CA GLY A 24 21.59 8.48 7.58
C GLY A 24 22.05 8.14 9.00
N LEU A 25 22.02 9.10 9.92
CA LEU A 25 22.35 8.88 11.34
C LEU A 25 21.38 7.92 12.00
N ALA A 26 20.06 8.10 11.79
CA ALA A 26 19.02 7.22 12.29
C ALA A 26 19.25 5.77 11.82
N ARG A 27 19.60 5.58 10.54
CA ARG A 27 19.90 4.25 9.98
C ARG A 27 21.11 3.60 10.65
N ARG A 28 22.17 4.35 10.96
CA ARG A 28 23.38 3.83 11.65
C ARG A 28 23.07 3.29 13.05
N ILE A 29 22.05 3.80 13.71
CA ILE A 29 21.60 3.31 15.02
C ILE A 29 20.40 2.34 14.92
N HIS A 30 20.18 1.74 13.74
CA HIS A 30 19.08 0.82 13.44
C HIS A 30 17.66 1.40 13.63
N PHE A 31 17.50 2.70 13.49
CA PHE A 31 16.21 3.38 13.48
C PHE A 31 15.73 3.69 12.06
N PRO A 32 14.42 3.84 11.79
CA PRO A 32 13.92 4.25 10.48
C PRO A 32 14.47 5.62 10.06
N SER A 33 14.91 5.74 8.81
CA SER A 33 15.45 7.01 8.28
C SER A 33 14.41 8.13 8.27
N VAL A 34 13.14 7.78 8.05
CA VAL A 34 11.98 8.69 8.11
C VAL A 34 11.92 9.42 9.45
N THR A 35 12.10 8.71 10.56
CA THR A 35 12.10 9.35 11.89
C THR A 35 13.25 10.35 12.02
N GLY A 36 14.43 10.02 11.51
CA GLY A 36 15.56 10.97 11.48
C GLY A 36 15.24 12.23 10.67
N GLN A 37 14.61 12.08 9.51
CA GLN A 37 14.20 13.20 8.64
C GLN A 37 13.17 14.11 9.33
N ILE A 38 12.15 13.54 9.97
CA ILE A 38 11.15 14.30 10.74
C ILE A 38 11.83 15.06 11.88
N LEU A 39 12.74 14.41 12.61
CA LEU A 39 13.49 15.05 13.69
C LEU A 39 14.39 16.18 13.18
N ALA A 40 15.00 16.04 11.99
CA ALA A 40 15.73 17.14 11.37
C ALA A 40 14.82 18.34 11.11
N GLY A 41 13.61 18.08 10.60
CA GLY A 41 12.59 19.09 10.39
C GLY A 41 12.21 19.81 11.67
N ILE A 42 11.88 19.05 12.72
CA ILE A 42 11.55 19.60 14.05
C ILE A 42 12.68 20.50 14.57
N VAL A 43 13.93 20.05 14.47
CA VAL A 43 15.10 20.78 14.96
C VAL A 43 15.34 22.06 14.16
N MET A 44 15.21 22.03 12.83
CA MET A 44 15.42 23.20 11.98
C MET A 44 14.22 24.15 11.90
N GLY A 45 13.03 23.65 12.22
CA GLY A 45 11.78 24.35 12.10
C GLY A 45 11.65 25.55 13.04
N PRO A 46 10.55 26.30 12.89
CA PRO A 46 10.31 27.54 13.62
C PRO A 46 10.15 27.34 15.13
N SER A 47 9.99 26.10 15.62
CA SER A 47 9.75 25.86 17.05
C SER A 47 11.01 25.52 17.87
N VAL A 48 12.16 25.24 17.25
CA VAL A 48 13.36 24.77 17.98
C VAL A 48 14.58 25.65 17.73
N LEU A 49 15.20 25.57 16.54
CA LEU A 49 16.38 26.39 16.21
C LEU A 49 16.03 27.63 15.39
N GLU A 50 14.79 27.76 14.90
CA GLU A 50 14.33 28.89 14.09
C GLU A 50 15.26 29.17 12.90
N VAL A 51 15.78 28.11 12.26
CA VAL A 51 16.67 28.25 11.10
C VAL A 51 15.89 28.87 9.93
N PHE A 52 14.61 28.53 9.82
CA PHE A 52 13.66 29.01 8.84
C PHE A 52 12.40 29.51 9.53
N ASP A 53 11.84 30.59 9.00
CA ASP A 53 10.54 31.12 9.42
C ASP A 53 9.39 30.51 8.60
N ARG A 54 8.16 30.80 9.01
CA ARG A 54 6.96 30.31 8.31
C ARG A 54 6.87 30.83 6.87
N GLY A 55 7.28 32.07 6.61
CA GLY A 55 7.29 32.66 5.26
C GLY A 55 8.24 31.94 4.30
N THR A 56 9.42 31.52 4.77
CA THR A 56 10.35 30.73 3.96
C THR A 56 9.77 29.35 3.61
N LEU A 57 9.01 28.74 4.53
CA LEU A 57 8.33 27.47 4.29
C LEU A 57 7.20 27.59 3.26
N GLU A 58 6.47 28.72 3.26
CA GLU A 58 5.41 28.97 2.27
C GLU A 58 5.96 28.95 0.83
N GLY A 59 7.19 29.44 0.64
CA GLY A 59 7.89 29.39 -0.65
C GLY A 59 8.15 27.97 -1.17
N LEU A 60 8.04 26.94 -0.33
CA LEU A 60 8.23 25.53 -0.68
C LEU A 60 6.92 24.76 -0.92
N HIS A 61 5.74 25.38 -0.74
CA HIS A 61 4.45 24.71 -0.96
C HIS A 61 4.37 23.95 -2.30
N PRO A 62 4.79 24.50 -3.47
CA PRO A 62 4.74 23.76 -4.73
C PRO A 62 5.51 22.44 -4.71
N VAL A 63 6.64 22.38 -3.98
CA VAL A 63 7.45 21.16 -3.83
C VAL A 63 6.72 20.15 -2.94
N THR A 64 6.12 20.61 -1.84
CA THR A 64 5.33 19.76 -0.94
C THR A 64 4.11 19.16 -1.65
N HIS A 65 3.35 19.97 -2.40
CA HIS A 65 2.20 19.50 -3.19
C HIS A 65 2.61 18.47 -4.25
N PHE A 66 3.71 18.71 -4.97
CA PHE A 66 4.24 17.75 -5.93
C PHE A 66 4.65 16.42 -5.26
N ALA A 67 5.35 16.50 -4.12
CA ALA A 67 5.75 15.31 -3.36
C ALA A 67 4.53 14.49 -2.88
N LEU A 68 3.50 15.16 -2.35
CA LEU A 68 2.24 14.53 -1.95
C LEU A 68 1.51 13.88 -3.12
N GLY A 69 1.45 14.56 -4.28
CA GLY A 69 0.86 14.02 -5.50
C GLY A 69 1.58 12.77 -5.99
N LEU A 70 2.92 12.77 -6.01
CA LEU A 70 3.72 11.60 -6.35
C LEU A 70 3.47 10.44 -5.37
N ILE A 71 3.43 10.73 -4.06
CA ILE A 71 3.12 9.74 -3.03
C ILE A 71 1.74 9.13 -3.26
N ALA A 72 0.72 9.96 -3.54
CA ALA A 72 -0.63 9.50 -3.83
C ALA A 72 -0.67 8.59 -5.06
N VAL A 73 0.02 8.94 -6.15
CA VAL A 73 0.13 8.06 -7.34
C VAL A 73 0.78 6.72 -6.98
N MET A 74 1.88 6.74 -6.21
CA MET A 74 2.54 5.50 -5.77
C MET A 74 1.61 4.61 -4.95
N VAL A 75 0.84 5.19 -4.03
CA VAL A 75 -0.14 4.47 -3.22
C VAL A 75 -1.27 3.91 -4.09
N GLY A 76 -1.83 4.76 -4.96
CA GLY A 76 -2.90 4.40 -5.88
C GLY A 76 -2.53 3.25 -6.79
N SER A 77 -1.29 3.19 -7.26
CA SER A 77 -0.82 2.11 -8.12
C SER A 77 -0.81 0.72 -7.50
N HIS A 78 -0.83 0.64 -6.17
CA HIS A 78 -0.94 -0.64 -5.47
C HIS A 78 -2.40 -1.12 -5.39
N LEU A 79 -3.38 -0.29 -5.75
CA LEU A 79 -4.80 -0.65 -5.83
C LEU A 79 -5.16 -1.32 -7.16
N ASN A 80 -4.42 -2.38 -7.51
CA ASN A 80 -4.74 -3.22 -8.65
C ASN A 80 -5.80 -4.26 -8.26
N PHE A 81 -7.00 -4.19 -8.86
CA PHE A 81 -8.14 -5.04 -8.49
C PHE A 81 -7.88 -6.53 -8.75
N HIS A 82 -7.09 -6.84 -9.77
CA HIS A 82 -6.70 -8.21 -10.07
C HIS A 82 -5.82 -8.78 -8.94
N ARG A 83 -4.75 -8.07 -8.57
CA ARG A 83 -3.81 -8.48 -7.51
C ARG A 83 -4.48 -8.57 -6.14
N LEU A 84 -5.48 -7.74 -5.88
CA LEU A 84 -6.18 -7.68 -4.60
C LEU A 84 -7.37 -8.64 -4.51
N ARG A 85 -7.69 -9.42 -5.55
CA ARG A 85 -8.86 -10.31 -5.58
C ARG A 85 -8.89 -11.31 -4.41
N ASN A 86 -7.74 -11.86 -4.05
CA ASN A 86 -7.58 -12.81 -2.94
C ASN A 86 -7.52 -12.10 -1.57
N ALA A 87 -7.26 -10.79 -1.56
CA ALA A 87 -7.26 -9.94 -0.37
C ALA A 87 -8.62 -9.26 -0.09
N ARG A 88 -9.60 -9.32 -1.00
CA ARG A 88 -10.87 -8.57 -0.91
C ARG A 88 -11.58 -8.68 0.44
N LYS A 89 -11.64 -9.89 1.01
CA LYS A 89 -12.30 -10.13 2.30
C LYS A 89 -11.51 -9.52 3.46
N ARG A 90 -10.17 -9.60 3.40
CA ARG A 90 -9.26 -8.97 4.38
C ARG A 90 -9.46 -7.46 4.37
N LEU A 91 -9.42 -6.84 3.19
CA LEU A 91 -9.53 -5.40 3.02
C LEU A 91 -10.92 -4.86 3.39
N ALA A 92 -12.00 -5.52 2.95
CA ALA A 92 -13.36 -5.07 3.25
C ALA A 92 -13.68 -5.10 4.76
N LEU A 93 -13.32 -6.19 5.45
CA LEU A 93 -13.52 -6.29 6.90
C LEU A 93 -12.65 -5.31 7.68
N LEU A 94 -11.41 -5.09 7.21
CA LEU A 94 -10.52 -4.11 7.84
C LEU A 94 -11.07 -2.70 7.71
N LEU A 95 -11.47 -2.30 6.49
CA LEU A 95 -12.06 -1.00 6.23
C LEU A 95 -13.31 -0.77 7.09
N LEU A 96 -14.19 -1.78 7.19
CA LEU A 96 -15.39 -1.70 8.02
C LEU A 96 -15.06 -1.47 9.50
N LEU A 97 -14.14 -2.24 10.07
CA LEU A 97 -13.80 -2.11 11.50
C LEU A 97 -12.98 -0.84 11.77
N GLU A 98 -12.07 -0.46 10.87
CA GLU A 98 -11.34 0.80 11.01
C GLU A 98 -12.25 2.02 10.84
N ALA A 99 -13.29 1.95 10.02
CA ALA A 99 -14.30 3.00 9.87
C ALA A 99 -15.29 3.09 11.04
N THR A 100 -15.31 2.09 11.93
CA THR A 100 -16.32 2.01 13.02
C THR A 100 -15.69 1.91 14.40
N LEU A 101 -14.97 0.83 14.70
CA LEU A 101 -14.40 0.55 16.01
C LEU A 101 -13.33 1.57 16.41
N THR A 102 -12.43 1.92 15.49
CA THR A 102 -11.38 2.92 15.78
C THR A 102 -11.97 4.31 16.07
N PRO A 103 -12.85 4.88 15.21
CA PRO A 103 -13.60 6.11 15.52
C PRO A 103 -14.40 6.02 16.81
N ALA A 104 -15.09 4.92 17.09
CA ALA A 104 -15.88 4.78 18.31
C ALA A 104 -15.02 4.89 19.58
N LEU A 105 -13.84 4.27 19.60
CA LEU A 105 -12.92 4.36 20.74
C LEU A 105 -12.33 5.77 20.87
N VAL A 106 -11.96 6.41 19.76
CA VAL A 106 -11.45 7.78 19.78
C VAL A 106 -12.54 8.79 20.17
N PHE A 107 -13.78 8.58 19.72
CA PHE A 107 -14.93 9.38 20.12
C PHE A 107 -15.13 9.33 21.64
N VAL A 108 -15.16 8.12 22.23
CA VAL A 108 -15.31 7.95 23.68
C VAL A 108 -14.16 8.61 24.42
N ALA A 109 -12.92 8.42 23.95
CA ALA A 109 -11.74 9.05 24.52
C ALA A 109 -11.83 10.59 24.50
N ALA A 110 -12.06 11.18 23.33
CA ALA A 110 -12.21 12.61 23.17
C ALA A 110 -13.36 13.17 24.02
N ARG A 111 -14.50 12.47 24.07
CA ARG A 111 -15.68 12.89 24.85
C ARG A 111 -15.44 12.87 26.35
N SER A 112 -14.63 11.92 26.81
CA SER A 112 -14.26 11.77 28.23
C SER A 112 -13.21 12.76 28.70
N ALA A 113 -12.49 13.40 27.77
CA ALA A 113 -11.47 14.38 28.08
C ALA A 113 -12.09 15.71 28.57
N SER A 114 -11.37 16.43 29.44
CA SER A 114 -11.78 17.77 29.87
C SER A 114 -11.86 18.71 28.65
N GLY A 115 -13.02 19.34 28.44
CA GLY A 115 -13.27 20.18 27.26
C GLY A 115 -13.73 19.43 26.00
N GLY A 116 -13.92 18.10 26.07
CA GLY A 116 -14.37 17.28 24.95
C GLY A 116 -15.84 17.52 24.58
N THR A 117 -16.09 18.44 23.65
CA THR A 117 -17.43 18.67 23.08
C THR A 117 -17.82 17.55 22.11
N TRP A 118 -19.11 17.46 21.78
CA TRP A 118 -19.60 16.47 20.81
C TRP A 118 -18.96 16.68 19.42
N GLU A 119 -18.90 17.94 18.99
CA GLU A 119 -18.34 18.41 17.71
C GLU A 119 -16.86 18.04 17.60
N MET A 120 -16.08 18.35 18.63
CA MET A 120 -14.67 17.99 18.69
C MET A 120 -14.49 16.47 18.64
N SER A 121 -15.30 15.73 19.41
CA SER A 121 -15.16 14.27 19.52
C SER A 121 -15.47 13.56 18.21
N ILE A 122 -16.51 13.98 17.47
CA ILE A 122 -16.88 13.35 16.20
C ILE A 122 -15.88 13.66 15.08
N LEU A 123 -15.35 14.89 15.04
CA LEU A 123 -14.30 15.31 14.09
C LEU A 123 -13.01 14.50 14.30
N LEU A 124 -12.51 14.45 15.54
CA LEU A 124 -11.29 13.70 15.88
C LEU A 124 -11.47 12.18 15.69
N ALA A 125 -12.66 11.66 15.96
CA ALA A 125 -12.99 10.26 15.69
C ALA A 125 -12.93 9.91 14.19
N ALA A 126 -13.47 10.77 13.32
CA ALA A 126 -13.39 10.56 11.88
C ALA A 126 -11.94 10.65 11.38
N MET A 127 -11.17 11.63 11.85
CA MET A 127 -9.75 11.76 11.50
C MET A 127 -8.89 10.56 11.93
N ALA A 128 -9.27 9.85 12.99
CA ALA A 128 -8.52 8.71 13.51
C ALA A 128 -8.41 7.53 12.52
N VAL A 129 -9.28 7.47 11.51
CA VAL A 129 -9.24 6.46 10.44
C VAL A 129 -8.00 6.64 9.56
N SER A 130 -7.54 7.88 9.36
CA SER A 130 -6.38 8.18 8.50
C SER A 130 -5.14 7.38 8.90
N THR A 131 -4.31 7.07 7.91
CA THR A 131 -3.00 6.40 8.10
C THR A 131 -2.01 6.95 7.09
N ALA A 132 -0.79 7.29 7.49
CA ALA A 132 0.19 7.94 6.59
C ALA A 132 0.75 6.96 5.54
N PRO A 133 0.41 7.11 4.24
CA PRO A 133 0.95 6.22 3.22
C PRO A 133 2.43 6.45 2.95
N ALA A 134 2.88 7.71 2.98
CA ALA A 134 4.26 8.09 2.72
C ALA A 134 5.20 7.31 3.63
N THR A 135 4.90 7.30 4.92
CA THR A 135 5.69 6.67 5.98
C THR A 135 5.80 5.17 5.76
N ILE A 136 4.70 4.52 5.40
CA ILE A 136 4.65 3.09 5.14
C ILE A 136 5.47 2.75 3.90
N LEU A 137 5.29 3.47 2.78
CA LEU A 137 6.06 3.25 1.55
C LEU A 137 7.55 3.49 1.77
N ALA A 138 7.91 4.52 2.52
CA ALA A 138 9.30 4.84 2.83
C ALA A 138 9.96 3.75 3.68
N VAL A 139 9.29 3.27 4.73
CA VAL A 139 9.82 2.19 5.58
C VAL A 139 9.87 0.86 4.82
N VAL A 140 8.84 0.51 4.04
CA VAL A 140 8.82 -0.71 3.21
C VAL A 140 9.98 -0.69 2.20
N LYS A 141 10.19 0.43 1.51
CA LYS A 141 11.30 0.58 0.56
C LYS A 141 12.66 0.54 1.25
N GLU A 142 12.83 1.28 2.36
CA GLU A 142 14.09 1.29 3.12
C GLU A 142 14.47 -0.10 3.62
N THR A 143 13.48 -0.88 4.05
CA THR A 143 13.69 -2.23 4.59
C THR A 143 13.66 -3.33 3.53
N ARG A 144 13.49 -2.98 2.25
CA ARG A 144 13.31 -3.92 1.13
C ARG A 144 12.28 -5.02 1.50
N SER A 145 11.10 -4.61 1.96
CA SER A 145 10.10 -5.56 2.47
C SER A 145 9.09 -5.97 1.41
N LYS A 146 8.77 -7.28 1.34
CA LYS A 146 7.81 -7.84 0.38
C LYS A 146 7.07 -9.03 0.98
N GLY A 147 5.77 -9.15 0.70
CA GLY A 147 4.95 -10.29 1.14
C GLY A 147 3.47 -9.96 1.30
N VAL A 148 2.71 -10.91 1.84
CA VAL A 148 1.24 -10.79 2.01
C VAL A 148 0.90 -9.68 3.00
N TYR A 149 1.71 -9.50 4.05
CA TYR A 149 1.54 -8.42 5.01
C TYR A 149 1.73 -7.07 4.32
N VAL A 150 2.83 -6.89 3.57
CA VAL A 150 3.10 -5.63 2.85
C VAL A 150 2.00 -5.31 1.83
N LYS A 151 1.60 -6.30 1.01
CA LYS A 151 0.51 -6.16 0.04
C LYS A 151 -0.79 -5.73 0.71
N THR A 152 -1.15 -6.37 1.82
CA THR A 152 -2.38 -6.05 2.57
C THR A 152 -2.30 -4.66 3.21
N LEU A 153 -1.15 -4.29 3.78
CA LEU A 153 -0.94 -3.02 4.45
C LEU A 153 -1.05 -1.83 3.47
N ILE A 154 -0.33 -1.86 2.34
CA ILE A 154 -0.35 -0.74 1.38
C ILE A 154 -1.74 -0.54 0.80
N ALA A 155 -2.42 -1.65 0.42
CA ALA A 155 -3.78 -1.58 -0.10
C ALA A 155 -4.79 -1.06 0.94
N ALA A 156 -4.66 -1.51 2.21
CA ALA A 156 -5.51 -1.03 3.30
C ALA A 156 -5.37 0.47 3.51
N VAL A 157 -4.14 0.99 3.52
CA VAL A 157 -3.86 2.42 3.77
C VAL A 157 -4.49 3.30 2.70
N ALA A 158 -4.41 2.89 1.44
CA ALA A 158 -5.03 3.62 0.35
C ALA A 158 -6.57 3.70 0.51
N LEU A 159 -7.21 2.57 0.83
CA LEU A 159 -8.65 2.50 1.08
C LEU A 159 -9.07 3.29 2.33
N ASN A 160 -8.31 3.19 3.41
CA ASN A 160 -8.59 3.87 4.67
C ASN A 160 -8.54 5.39 4.54
N ASN A 161 -7.62 5.93 3.73
CA ASN A 161 -7.56 7.38 3.52
C ASN A 161 -8.76 7.90 2.71
N MET A 162 -9.26 7.15 1.72
CA MET A 162 -10.51 7.49 1.04
C MET A 162 -11.69 7.49 2.03
N ALA A 163 -11.83 6.42 2.82
CA ALA A 163 -12.90 6.33 3.80
C ALA A 163 -12.81 7.41 4.88
N CYS A 164 -11.59 7.77 5.31
CA CYS A 164 -11.36 8.84 6.29
C CYS A 164 -11.91 10.17 5.81
N ILE A 165 -11.64 10.56 4.55
CA ILE A 165 -12.16 11.82 3.99
C ILE A 165 -13.69 11.79 3.96
N CYS A 166 -14.29 10.68 3.50
CA CYS A 166 -15.75 10.59 3.46
C CYS A 166 -16.40 10.65 4.86
N LEU A 167 -15.84 9.93 5.83
CA LEU A 167 -16.34 9.94 7.21
C LEU A 167 -16.16 11.31 7.86
N PHE A 168 -15.06 11.99 7.53
CA PHE A 168 -14.78 13.33 8.04
C PHE A 168 -15.80 14.34 7.52
N GLU A 169 -16.11 14.37 6.23
CA GLU A 169 -17.12 15.29 5.68
C GLU A 169 -18.51 15.11 6.34
N ILE A 170 -18.89 13.87 6.64
CA ILE A 170 -20.12 13.57 7.38
C ILE A 170 -20.04 14.11 8.82
N ALA A 171 -18.92 13.85 9.51
CA ALA A 171 -18.69 14.32 10.88
C ALA A 171 -18.63 15.85 10.96
N HIS A 172 -17.98 16.48 9.99
CA HIS A 172 -17.82 17.92 9.86
C HIS A 172 -19.15 18.61 9.67
N THR A 173 -19.96 18.10 8.74
CA THR A 173 -21.31 18.63 8.53
C THR A 173 -22.19 18.48 9.77
N ALA A 174 -22.13 17.32 10.44
CA ALA A 174 -22.87 17.10 11.70
C ALA A 174 -22.41 18.04 12.82
N ALA A 175 -21.10 18.32 12.90
CA ALA A 175 -20.52 19.25 13.86
C ALA A 175 -20.97 20.70 13.61
N ARG A 176 -21.01 21.15 12.35
CA ARG A 176 -21.54 22.48 11.97
C ARG A 176 -23.01 22.64 12.31
N ALA A 177 -23.83 21.63 12.01
CA ALA A 177 -25.25 21.63 12.32
C ALA A 177 -25.52 21.79 13.83
N ALA A 178 -24.69 21.18 14.67
CA ALA A 178 -24.79 21.31 16.13
C ALA A 178 -24.48 22.73 16.64
N GLN A 179 -23.71 23.54 15.90
CA GLN A 179 -23.45 24.95 16.23
C GLN A 179 -24.53 25.92 15.73
N GLY A 180 -25.68 25.41 15.27
CA GLY A 180 -26.78 26.25 14.78
C GLY A 180 -26.56 26.78 13.37
N ALA A 181 -25.54 26.29 12.65
CA ALA A 181 -25.39 26.51 11.21
C ALA A 181 -26.36 25.59 10.44
N SER A 182 -27.65 25.70 10.73
CA SER A 182 -28.71 25.12 9.89
C SER A 182 -28.92 26.04 8.69
N GLY A 183 -28.02 25.93 7.70
CA GLY A 183 -28.33 26.36 6.34
C GLY A 183 -29.41 25.47 5.75
N ASP A 184 -30.05 25.94 4.67
CA ASP A 184 -31.05 25.22 3.86
C ASP A 184 -30.49 23.96 3.16
N GLN A 185 -29.26 23.55 3.50
CA GLN A 185 -28.61 22.35 3.00
C GLN A 185 -29.31 21.12 3.59
N GLY A 186 -30.17 20.51 2.78
CA GLY A 186 -30.89 19.31 3.17
C GLY A 186 -29.94 18.15 3.49
N LEU A 187 -30.40 17.22 4.34
CA LEU A 187 -29.75 15.93 4.63
C LEU A 187 -29.20 15.20 3.39
N PHE A 188 -29.82 15.43 2.22
CA PHE A 188 -29.38 14.91 0.94
C PHE A 188 -28.01 15.45 0.51
N GLU A 189 -27.74 16.75 0.63
CA GLU A 189 -26.48 17.37 0.22
C GLU A 189 -25.32 16.86 1.08
N VAL A 190 -25.56 16.69 2.38
CA VAL A 190 -24.60 16.13 3.36
C VAL A 190 -24.20 14.70 3.00
N LEU A 191 -25.18 13.88 2.61
CA LEU A 191 -24.93 12.49 2.24
C LEU A 191 -24.30 12.36 0.85
N VAL A 192 -24.49 13.35 -0.03
CA VAL A 192 -24.05 13.29 -1.43
C VAL A 192 -22.68 13.94 -1.63
N ALA A 193 -22.33 15.00 -0.89
CA ALA A 193 -21.07 15.73 -1.03
C ALA A 193 -19.80 14.86 -0.95
N PRO A 194 -19.67 13.89 -0.01
CA PRO A 194 -18.50 13.01 0.02
C PRO A 194 -18.37 12.15 -1.24
N PHE A 195 -19.50 11.69 -1.77
CA PHE A 195 -19.53 10.86 -2.98
C PHE A 195 -19.27 11.68 -4.23
N THR A 196 -19.75 12.93 -4.30
CA THR A 196 -19.46 13.81 -5.44
C THR A 196 -17.98 14.17 -5.46
N GLN A 197 -17.36 14.46 -4.31
CA GLN A 197 -15.92 14.70 -4.22
C GLN A 197 -15.09 13.48 -4.59
N LEU A 198 -15.49 12.28 -4.14
CA LEU A 198 -14.83 11.03 -4.52
C LEU A 198 -14.96 10.77 -6.03
N LEU A 199 -16.17 10.93 -6.58
CA LEU A 199 -16.46 10.70 -7.98
C LEU A 199 -15.75 11.71 -8.89
N SER A 200 -15.78 12.99 -8.57
CA SER A 200 -15.11 14.04 -9.36
C SER A 200 -13.59 13.85 -9.35
N SER A 201 -13.01 13.52 -8.17
CA SER A 201 -11.59 13.20 -8.05
C SER A 201 -11.21 11.95 -8.86
N ALA A 202 -12.08 10.93 -8.86
CA ALA A 202 -11.90 9.70 -9.63
C ALA A 202 -11.97 9.94 -11.14
N VAL A 203 -12.96 10.70 -11.61
CA VAL A 203 -13.12 11.06 -13.03
C VAL A 203 -11.89 11.82 -13.51
N LEU A 204 -11.42 12.81 -12.75
CA LEU A 204 -10.23 13.56 -13.08
C LEU A 204 -8.98 12.66 -13.12
N GLY A 205 -8.71 11.92 -12.04
CA GLY A 205 -7.53 11.07 -11.91
C GLY A 205 -7.46 9.97 -12.97
N VAL A 206 -8.54 9.21 -13.14
CA VAL A 206 -8.63 8.15 -14.16
C VAL A 206 -8.61 8.74 -15.57
N GLY A 207 -9.23 9.89 -15.80
CA GLY A 207 -9.17 10.61 -17.07
C GLY A 207 -7.72 10.96 -17.46
N VAL A 208 -6.95 11.52 -16.53
CA VAL A 208 -5.52 11.79 -16.72
C VAL A 208 -4.73 10.49 -16.94
N ALA A 209 -5.06 9.40 -16.23
CA ALA A 209 -4.42 8.10 -16.44
C ALA A 209 -4.64 7.56 -17.86
N ILE A 210 -5.86 7.66 -18.38
CA ILE A 210 -6.20 7.27 -19.76
C ILE A 210 -5.41 8.11 -20.77
N LEU A 211 -5.36 9.43 -20.57
CA LEU A 211 -4.58 10.32 -21.43
C LEU A 211 -3.08 9.96 -21.43
N LEU A 212 -2.52 9.66 -20.25
CA LEU A 212 -1.14 9.22 -20.12
C LEU A 212 -0.92 7.92 -20.89
N VAL A 213 -1.76 6.90 -20.71
CA VAL A 213 -1.64 5.61 -21.42
C VAL A 213 -1.75 5.79 -22.94
N ILE A 214 -2.64 6.65 -23.42
CA ILE A 214 -2.76 6.94 -24.86
C ILE A 214 -1.48 7.63 -25.38
N ALA A 215 -0.92 8.55 -24.61
CA ALA A 215 0.32 9.25 -24.98
C ALA A 215 1.51 8.29 -24.99
N THR A 216 1.61 7.36 -24.03
CA THR A 216 2.74 6.43 -23.91
C THR A 216 2.70 5.30 -24.95
N LYS A 217 1.52 4.89 -25.43
CA LYS A 217 1.39 3.92 -26.54
C LYS A 217 2.12 4.32 -27.83
N ARG A 218 2.46 5.61 -28.00
CA ARG A 218 3.18 6.13 -29.17
C ARG A 218 4.66 6.43 -28.89
N VAL A 219 5.15 6.14 -27.67
CA VAL A 219 6.40 6.64 -27.14
C VAL A 219 7.21 5.49 -26.53
N LEU A 220 8.35 5.13 -27.12
CA LEU A 220 9.13 3.95 -26.72
C LEU A 220 10.30 4.21 -25.74
N SER A 221 10.60 5.44 -25.32
CA SER A 221 11.77 5.70 -24.45
C SER A 221 11.42 5.99 -22.99
N ARG A 222 12.18 5.38 -22.06
CA ARG A 222 12.05 5.52 -20.59
C ARG A 222 12.05 6.99 -20.12
N GLU A 223 12.86 7.84 -20.74
CA GLU A 223 12.94 9.28 -20.45
C GLU A 223 11.66 10.05 -20.80
N ARG A 224 10.97 9.67 -21.89
CA ARG A 224 9.71 10.31 -22.26
C ARG A 224 8.56 9.81 -21.38
N LEU A 225 8.60 8.53 -20.96
CA LEU A 225 7.68 7.98 -19.95
C LEU A 225 7.81 8.72 -18.62
N ALA A 226 9.03 9.08 -18.24
CA ALA A 226 9.32 9.88 -17.05
C ALA A 226 8.64 11.25 -17.10
N THR A 227 8.91 11.94 -18.20
CA THR A 227 8.40 13.29 -18.45
C THR A 227 6.86 13.27 -18.48
N ALA A 228 6.26 12.31 -19.18
CA ALA A 228 4.81 12.17 -19.26
C ALA A 228 4.17 11.89 -17.89
N SER A 229 4.84 11.12 -17.03
CA SER A 229 4.36 10.85 -15.68
C SER A 229 4.42 12.09 -14.78
N ILE A 230 5.47 12.91 -14.88
CA ILE A 230 5.56 14.20 -14.18
C ILE A 230 4.43 15.13 -14.63
N ILE A 231 4.22 15.25 -15.94
CA ILE A 231 3.13 16.04 -16.52
C ILE A 231 1.78 15.56 -15.98
N ALA A 232 1.54 14.25 -15.92
CA ALA A 232 0.29 13.70 -15.42
C ALA A 232 0.05 14.04 -13.94
N ILE A 233 1.08 13.96 -13.09
CA ILE A 233 0.98 14.34 -11.67
C ILE A 233 0.66 15.83 -11.52
N LEU A 234 1.42 16.69 -12.21
CA LEU A 234 1.22 18.14 -12.17
C LEU A 234 -0.15 18.54 -12.73
N LEU A 235 -0.59 17.89 -13.81
CA LEU A 235 -1.90 18.12 -14.41
C LEU A 235 -3.03 17.66 -13.48
N ALA A 236 -2.95 16.45 -12.91
CA ALA A 236 -3.95 15.94 -12.00
C ALA A 236 -4.05 16.79 -10.73
N SER A 237 -2.92 17.18 -10.13
CA SER A 237 -2.90 18.03 -8.93
C SER A 237 -3.38 19.45 -9.24
N GLY A 238 -2.79 20.10 -10.25
CA GLY A 238 -3.09 21.50 -10.56
C GLY A 238 -4.51 21.69 -11.09
N LEU A 239 -5.02 20.77 -11.92
CA LEU A 239 -6.41 20.85 -12.37
C LEU A 239 -7.38 20.56 -11.23
N ALA A 240 -7.03 19.66 -10.30
CA ALA A 240 -7.85 19.40 -9.12
C ALA A 240 -8.01 20.65 -8.27
N ASP A 241 -6.90 21.32 -7.95
CA ASP A 241 -6.91 22.56 -7.17
C ASP A 241 -7.66 23.68 -7.92
N TYR A 242 -7.53 23.76 -9.25
CA TYR A 242 -8.24 24.76 -10.08
C TYR A 242 -9.76 24.57 -10.11
N ILE A 243 -10.25 23.31 -10.16
CA ILE A 243 -11.70 23.01 -10.21
C ILE A 243 -12.31 22.75 -8.82
N GLY A 244 -11.52 22.84 -7.75
CA GLY A 244 -11.98 22.66 -6.37
C GLY A 244 -12.26 21.20 -5.98
N VAL A 245 -11.49 20.24 -6.49
CA VAL A 245 -11.54 18.83 -6.06
C VAL A 245 -10.23 18.44 -5.36
N SER A 246 -10.21 17.29 -4.67
CA SER A 246 -9.04 16.90 -3.88
C SER A 246 -7.88 16.46 -4.76
N SER A 247 -6.82 17.26 -4.81
CA SER A 247 -5.58 16.94 -5.54
C SER A 247 -4.94 15.62 -5.09
N LEU A 248 -4.98 15.32 -3.79
CA LEU A 248 -4.50 14.05 -3.24
C LEU A 248 -5.32 12.85 -3.76
N LEU A 249 -6.65 12.93 -3.69
CA LEU A 249 -7.52 11.86 -4.20
C LEU A 249 -7.37 11.71 -5.71
N SER A 250 -7.33 12.80 -6.47
CA SER A 250 -7.13 12.78 -7.92
C SER A 250 -5.80 12.12 -8.32
N CYS A 251 -4.71 12.43 -7.63
CA CYS A 251 -3.43 11.77 -7.84
C CYS A 251 -3.46 10.28 -7.47
N MET A 252 -4.17 9.91 -6.40
CA MET A 252 -4.35 8.49 -6.04
C MET A 252 -5.18 7.73 -7.08
N PHE A 253 -6.25 8.32 -7.61
CA PHE A 253 -7.04 7.73 -8.69
C PHE A 253 -6.28 7.68 -10.02
N LEU A 254 -5.37 8.63 -10.29
CA LEU A 254 -4.42 8.54 -11.38
C LEU A 254 -3.54 7.28 -11.23
N GLY A 255 -2.93 7.07 -10.06
CA GLY A 255 -2.15 5.86 -9.77
C GLY A 255 -2.98 4.57 -9.91
N MET A 256 -4.18 4.56 -9.35
CA MET A 256 -5.12 3.42 -9.46
C MET A 256 -5.48 3.14 -10.93
N GLY A 257 -5.77 4.19 -11.71
CA GLY A 257 -6.08 4.07 -13.13
C GLY A 257 -4.93 3.44 -13.90
N LEU A 258 -3.70 3.93 -13.70
CA LEU A 258 -2.50 3.37 -14.35
C LEU A 258 -2.31 1.89 -14.03
N ALA A 259 -2.47 1.50 -12.76
CA ALA A 259 -2.28 0.12 -12.34
C ALA A 259 -3.33 -0.86 -12.84
N ASN A 260 -4.49 -0.39 -13.31
CA ASN A 260 -5.57 -1.24 -13.81
C ASN A 260 -5.80 -1.12 -15.33
N ILE A 261 -5.30 -0.06 -15.97
CA ILE A 261 -5.40 0.15 -17.42
C ILE A 261 -4.17 -0.43 -18.15
N THR A 262 -2.97 -0.35 -17.55
CA THR A 262 -1.73 -0.80 -18.21
C THR A 262 -1.39 -2.26 -17.85
N PRO A 263 -1.27 -3.17 -18.84
CA PRO A 263 -0.95 -4.59 -18.59
C PRO A 263 0.49 -4.84 -18.10
N ASN A 264 1.48 -4.08 -18.61
CA ASN A 264 2.90 -4.22 -18.27
C ASN A 264 3.36 -3.13 -17.30
N LYS A 265 3.99 -3.55 -16.20
CA LYS A 265 4.31 -2.70 -15.04
C LYS A 265 5.61 -1.92 -15.17
N ASP A 266 6.51 -2.39 -16.03
CA ASP A 266 7.82 -1.74 -16.21
C ASP A 266 7.73 -0.49 -17.10
N GLU A 267 6.60 -0.29 -17.79
CA GLU A 267 6.43 0.77 -18.79
C GLU A 267 5.75 2.04 -18.26
N THR A 268 5.06 2.02 -17.12
CA THR A 268 4.27 3.17 -16.64
C THR A 268 4.77 3.73 -15.31
N GLY A 269 5.84 4.53 -15.39
CA GLY A 269 6.16 5.58 -14.41
C GLY A 269 6.82 5.16 -13.08
N HIS A 270 6.53 3.97 -12.55
CA HIS A 270 7.12 3.52 -11.29
C HIS A 270 8.64 3.38 -11.35
N ALA A 271 9.15 2.81 -12.45
CA ALA A 271 10.58 2.64 -12.65
C ALA A 271 11.32 3.97 -12.86
N VAL A 272 10.62 5.05 -13.22
CA VAL A 272 11.25 6.36 -13.41
C VAL A 272 11.49 7.05 -12.08
N PHE A 273 10.47 7.11 -11.23
CA PHE A 273 10.56 7.87 -9.99
C PHE A 273 11.34 7.14 -8.91
N ALA A 274 11.58 5.83 -9.09
CA ALA A 274 12.34 5.00 -8.17
C ALA A 274 13.69 5.64 -7.80
N ASP A 275 14.36 6.26 -8.77
CA ASP A 275 15.71 6.84 -8.63
C ASP A 275 15.71 8.10 -7.75
N PHE A 276 14.68 8.96 -7.85
CA PHE A 276 14.59 10.22 -7.10
C PHE A 276 13.70 10.15 -5.85
N GLN A 277 12.95 9.06 -5.68
CA GLN A 277 12.01 8.89 -4.58
C GLN A 277 12.68 9.06 -3.20
N GLY A 278 13.93 8.63 -3.03
CA GLY A 278 14.67 8.81 -1.78
C GLY A 278 14.88 10.29 -1.41
N ALA A 279 15.23 11.12 -2.39
CA ALA A 279 15.39 12.57 -2.19
C ALA A 279 14.05 13.24 -1.93
N ILE A 280 12.99 12.85 -2.64
CA ILE A 280 11.64 13.38 -2.45
C ILE A 280 11.12 13.06 -1.05
N PHE A 281 11.33 11.83 -0.56
CA PHE A 281 11.00 11.47 0.82
C PHE A 281 11.79 12.29 1.83
N ALA A 282 13.11 12.46 1.63
CA ALA A 282 13.92 13.28 2.53
C ALA A 282 13.41 14.73 2.61
N ILE A 283 13.07 15.35 1.47
CA ILE A 283 12.47 16.68 1.44
C ILE A 283 11.12 16.67 2.15
N PHE A 284 10.21 15.79 1.74
CA PHE A 284 8.85 15.72 2.26
C PHE A 284 8.81 15.53 3.78
N PHE A 285 9.53 14.56 4.33
CA PHE A 285 9.50 14.28 5.77
C PHE A 285 10.21 15.34 6.60
N THR A 286 11.25 15.97 6.05
CA THR A 286 11.91 17.09 6.73
C THR A 286 10.99 18.31 6.76
N LEU A 287 10.32 18.65 5.65
CA LEU A 287 9.33 19.73 5.63
C LEU A 287 8.14 19.43 6.54
N ALA A 288 7.61 18.21 6.50
CA ALA A 288 6.55 17.78 7.41
C ALA A 288 6.96 17.94 8.87
N GLY A 289 8.22 17.65 9.23
CA GLY A 289 8.73 17.89 10.58
C GLY A 289 8.83 19.38 10.96
N MET A 290 9.09 20.27 9.99
CA MET A 290 9.12 21.72 10.20
C MET A 290 7.72 22.33 10.36
N GLU A 291 6.70 21.70 9.78
CA GLU A 291 5.29 22.07 9.95
C GLU A 291 4.74 21.69 11.34
N LEU A 292 5.44 20.83 12.08
CA LEU A 292 5.04 20.43 13.44
C LEU A 292 5.40 21.54 14.44
N ASP A 293 4.40 22.31 14.83
CA ASP A 293 4.58 23.44 15.74
C ASP A 293 4.27 23.05 17.21
N PHE A 294 5.28 23.17 18.06
CA PHE A 294 5.20 22.80 19.48
C PHE A 294 4.45 23.82 20.33
N GLU A 295 4.35 25.07 19.87
CA GLU A 295 3.61 26.13 20.56
C GLU A 295 2.13 25.77 20.64
N TYR A 296 1.59 25.24 19.54
CA TYR A 296 0.21 24.74 19.50
C TYR A 296 0.06 23.33 20.10
N ALA A 297 1.12 22.51 20.14
CA ALA A 297 1.01 21.12 20.61
C ALA A 297 0.95 20.95 22.15
N LEU A 298 1.69 21.77 22.89
CA LEU A 298 1.82 21.64 24.36
C LEU A 298 0.48 21.82 25.14
N PRO A 299 -0.39 22.79 24.80
CA PRO A 299 -1.65 23.02 25.53
C PRO A 299 -2.68 21.87 25.42
N GLY A 300 -2.63 21.06 24.36
CA GLY A 300 -3.57 19.94 24.10
C GLY A 300 -3.10 18.57 24.60
N GLY A 301 -1.93 18.49 25.23
CA GLY A 301 -1.16 17.25 25.38
C GLY A 301 -1.89 16.08 26.04
N LEU A 302 -2.63 16.30 27.13
CA LEU A 302 -3.30 15.20 27.85
C LEU A 302 -4.46 14.59 27.05
N VAL A 303 -5.24 15.43 26.35
CA VAL A 303 -6.32 14.99 25.45
C VAL A 303 -5.73 14.23 24.27
N ALA A 304 -4.65 14.76 23.68
CA ALA A 304 -3.95 14.12 22.57
C ALA A 304 -3.40 12.75 22.95
N ILE A 305 -2.79 12.59 24.14
CA ILE A 305 -2.30 11.29 24.63
C ILE A 305 -3.45 10.28 24.74
N LEU A 306 -4.59 10.69 25.31
CA LEU A 306 -5.75 9.82 25.44
C LEU A 306 -6.26 9.36 24.06
N ILE A 307 -6.30 10.28 23.09
CA ILE A 307 -6.68 9.99 21.70
C ILE A 307 -5.68 9.05 21.02
N VAL A 308 -4.38 9.28 21.18
CA VAL A 308 -3.31 8.42 20.62
C VAL A 308 -3.45 7.00 21.16
N VAL A 309 -3.65 6.84 22.47
CA VAL A 309 -3.85 5.53 23.10
C VAL A 309 -5.11 4.85 22.56
N ALA A 310 -6.23 5.57 22.50
CA ALA A 310 -7.48 5.03 21.97
C ALA A 310 -7.35 4.62 20.50
N ARG A 311 -6.63 5.42 19.70
CA ARG A 311 -6.35 5.12 18.29
C ARG A 311 -5.44 3.91 18.15
N PHE A 312 -4.40 3.75 18.99
CA PHE A 312 -3.55 2.57 18.97
C PHE A 312 -4.34 1.30 19.26
N VAL A 313 -5.15 1.32 20.32
CA VAL A 313 -6.02 0.19 20.70
C VAL A 313 -7.02 -0.11 19.58
N GLY A 314 -7.63 0.93 18.99
CA GLY A 314 -8.56 0.79 17.88
C GLY A 314 -7.93 0.21 16.63
N LYS A 315 -6.78 0.73 16.19
CA LYS A 315 -6.07 0.24 14.99
C LYS A 315 -5.62 -1.21 15.14
N ILE A 316 -5.02 -1.55 16.28
CA ILE A 316 -4.55 -2.91 16.55
C ILE A 316 -5.74 -3.86 16.73
N GLY A 317 -6.77 -3.45 17.47
CA GLY A 317 -7.99 -4.22 17.70
C GLY A 317 -8.76 -4.49 16.41
N SER A 318 -9.08 -3.44 15.65
CA SER A 318 -9.78 -3.51 14.37
C SER A 318 -9.06 -4.44 13.40
N ALA A 319 -7.73 -4.27 13.24
CA ALA A 319 -6.95 -5.11 12.35
C ALA A 319 -6.98 -6.58 12.78
N ARG A 320 -6.77 -6.86 14.07
CA ARG A 320 -6.74 -8.24 14.58
C ARG A 320 -8.09 -8.93 14.42
N ILE A 321 -9.19 -8.25 14.74
CA ILE A 321 -10.54 -8.79 14.60
C ILE A 321 -10.87 -9.01 13.12
N ALA A 322 -10.63 -8.00 12.27
CA ALA A 322 -10.89 -8.09 10.83
C ALA A 322 -10.11 -9.24 10.18
N MET A 323 -8.81 -9.36 10.46
CA MET A 323 -7.97 -10.42 9.91
C MET A 323 -8.38 -11.80 10.41
N SER A 324 -8.85 -11.91 11.67
CA SER A 324 -9.40 -13.17 12.19
C SER A 324 -10.67 -13.58 11.47
N LEU A 325 -11.62 -12.66 11.29
CA LEU A 325 -12.87 -12.89 10.55
C LEU A 325 -12.64 -13.17 9.06
N ALA A 326 -11.58 -12.60 8.49
CA ALA A 326 -11.18 -12.82 7.11
C ALA A 326 -10.50 -14.17 6.88
N GLY A 327 -10.05 -14.87 7.94
CA GLY A 327 -9.25 -16.09 7.82
C GLY A 327 -7.82 -15.80 7.33
N ALA A 328 -7.28 -14.62 7.62
CA ALA A 328 -5.90 -14.28 7.29
C ALA A 328 -4.90 -15.11 8.10
N THR A 329 -3.67 -15.19 7.59
CA THR A 329 -2.54 -15.89 8.21
C THR A 329 -2.18 -15.26 9.57
N GLU A 330 -1.51 -16.02 10.44
CA GLU A 330 -1.10 -15.50 11.76
C GLU A 330 -0.12 -14.32 11.64
N ARG A 331 0.74 -14.34 10.61
CA ARG A 331 1.69 -13.26 10.30
C ARG A 331 0.96 -11.94 10.03
N VAL A 332 -0.11 -11.95 9.23
CA VAL A 332 -0.93 -10.76 8.96
C VAL A 332 -1.78 -10.40 10.18
N LYS A 333 -2.48 -11.38 10.76
CA LYS A 333 -3.44 -11.17 11.86
C LYS A 333 -2.84 -10.52 13.11
N ARG A 334 -1.61 -10.90 13.48
CA ARG A 334 -0.97 -10.40 14.70
C ARG A 334 -0.27 -9.06 14.51
N ASN A 335 0.13 -8.74 13.27
CA ASN A 335 1.07 -7.64 13.04
C ASN A 335 0.46 -6.46 12.27
N LEU A 336 -0.62 -6.65 11.50
CA LEU A 336 -1.12 -5.62 10.55
C LEU A 336 -1.43 -4.30 11.24
N GLY A 337 -1.98 -4.36 12.46
CA GLY A 337 -2.31 -3.19 13.27
C GLY A 337 -1.15 -2.24 13.53
N TYR A 338 0.08 -2.75 13.70
CA TYR A 338 1.25 -1.89 13.95
C TYR A 338 1.62 -1.05 12.73
N GLY A 339 1.38 -1.56 11.52
CA GLY A 339 1.62 -0.84 10.29
C GLY A 339 0.63 0.30 10.05
N LEU A 340 -0.53 0.27 10.71
CA LEU A 340 -1.64 1.22 10.51
C LEU A 340 -1.59 2.44 11.46
N ILE A 341 -0.53 2.55 12.25
CA ILE A 341 -0.35 3.60 13.25
C ILE A 341 0.09 4.95 12.68
N PRO A 342 1.02 5.07 11.71
CA PRO A 342 1.47 6.37 11.21
C PRO A 342 0.31 7.29 10.81
N GLN A 343 0.46 8.61 10.96
CA GLN A 343 -0.58 9.59 10.62
C GLN A 343 0.06 10.94 10.26
N ALA A 344 -0.21 11.46 9.07
CA ALA A 344 0.43 12.65 8.52
C ALA A 344 -0.53 13.45 7.61
N GLY A 345 -0.15 13.65 6.34
CA GLY A 345 -0.75 14.64 5.43
C GLY A 345 -2.28 14.67 5.33
N VAL A 346 -2.97 13.53 5.30
CA VAL A 346 -4.45 13.52 5.27
C VAL A 346 -5.02 14.15 6.54
N ALA A 347 -4.51 13.77 7.71
CA ALA A 347 -4.99 14.33 8.97
C ALA A 347 -4.71 15.83 9.09
N VAL A 348 -3.52 16.28 8.66
CA VAL A 348 -3.17 17.70 8.61
C VAL A 348 -4.11 18.47 7.69
N GLY A 349 -4.37 17.95 6.48
CA GLY A 349 -5.32 18.55 5.54
C GLY A 349 -6.73 18.71 6.13
N LEU A 350 -7.25 17.69 6.83
CA LEU A 350 -8.55 17.76 7.48
C LEU A 350 -8.58 18.76 8.65
N ILE A 351 -7.47 18.96 9.36
CA ILE A 351 -7.35 20.01 10.38
C ILE A 351 -7.45 21.40 9.73
N LEU A 352 -6.77 21.59 8.58
CA LEU A 352 -6.81 22.85 7.84
C LEU A 352 -8.22 23.17 7.33
N VAL A 353 -8.98 22.18 6.88
CA VAL A 353 -10.41 22.36 6.52
C VAL A 353 -11.21 22.96 7.69
N ILE A 354 -10.97 22.50 8.93
CA ILE A 354 -11.62 23.08 10.13
C ILE A 354 -11.09 24.49 10.41
N GLN A 355 -9.81 24.75 10.16
CA GLN A 355 -9.25 26.10 10.31
C GLN A 355 -9.84 27.09 9.31
N GLU A 356 -10.23 26.66 8.12
CA GLU A 356 -10.85 27.53 7.11
C GLU A 356 -12.36 27.71 7.33
N ASP A 357 -12.98 26.88 8.15
CA ASP A 357 -14.41 26.94 8.42
C ASP A 357 -14.74 27.92 9.56
N HIS A 358 -15.05 29.16 9.18
CA HIS A 358 -15.45 30.24 10.08
C HIS A 358 -16.81 30.04 10.78
N THR A 359 -17.54 28.95 10.53
CA THR A 359 -18.72 28.62 11.34
C THR A 359 -18.35 28.17 12.75
N PHE A 360 -17.13 27.65 12.95
CA PHE A 360 -16.59 27.32 14.26
C PHE A 360 -15.93 28.54 14.90
N SER A 361 -16.07 28.67 16.23
CA SER A 361 -15.35 29.72 16.97
C SER A 361 -13.83 29.57 16.86
N ASP A 362 -13.11 30.69 16.93
CA ASP A 362 -11.64 30.72 16.89
C ASP A 362 -11.02 29.82 17.95
N GLU A 363 -11.60 29.82 19.15
CA GLU A 363 -11.18 28.98 20.28
C GLU A 363 -11.33 27.49 19.96
N PHE A 364 -12.43 27.09 19.32
CA PHE A 364 -12.66 25.72 18.89
C PHE A 364 -11.67 25.30 17.80
N ARG A 365 -11.47 26.15 16.79
CA ARG A 365 -10.53 25.90 15.69
C ARG A 365 -9.11 25.72 16.23
N GLN A 366 -8.65 26.62 17.10
CA GLN A 366 -7.32 26.53 17.72
C GLN A 366 -7.17 25.30 18.61
N LEU A 367 -8.21 24.91 19.35
CA LEU A 367 -8.17 23.69 20.18
C LEU A 367 -8.03 22.42 19.32
N ILE A 368 -8.78 22.33 18.22
CA ILE A 368 -8.67 21.20 17.28
C ILE A 368 -7.29 21.19 16.62
N LEU A 369 -6.76 22.36 16.22
CA LEU A 369 -5.42 22.49 15.66
C LEU A 369 -4.38 21.95 16.65
N ALA A 370 -4.43 22.41 17.90
CA ALA A 370 -3.55 21.99 18.98
C ALA A 370 -3.59 20.48 19.21
N VAL A 371 -4.77 19.93 19.45
CA VAL A 371 -4.94 18.50 19.75
C VAL A 371 -4.62 17.64 18.53
N GLY A 372 -5.12 18.01 17.36
CA GLY A 372 -4.93 17.28 16.10
C GLY A 372 -3.47 17.21 15.69
N LEU A 373 -2.74 18.33 15.69
CA LEU A 373 -1.32 18.35 15.37
C LEU A 373 -0.47 17.60 16.40
N THR A 374 -0.85 17.63 17.69
CA THR A 374 -0.17 16.82 18.71
C THR A 374 -0.35 15.32 18.45
N VAL A 375 -1.57 14.88 18.09
CA VAL A 375 -1.84 13.48 17.73
C VAL A 375 -1.03 13.07 16.50
N VAL A 376 -0.98 13.93 15.48
CA VAL A 376 -0.17 13.73 14.27
C VAL A 376 1.31 13.59 14.64
N LEU A 377 1.87 14.56 15.36
CA LEU A 377 3.27 14.56 15.83
C LEU A 377 3.64 13.25 16.55
N LEU A 378 2.84 12.85 17.54
CA LEU A 378 3.10 11.64 18.32
C LEU A 378 3.03 10.37 17.45
N ASN A 379 2.04 10.28 16.56
CA ASN A 379 1.88 9.14 15.67
C ASN A 379 2.95 9.10 14.57
N GLU A 380 3.48 10.23 14.15
CA GLU A 380 4.49 10.31 13.09
C GLU A 380 5.90 10.01 13.63
N ILE A 381 6.17 10.29 14.91
CA ILE A 381 7.41 9.86 15.57
C ILE A 381 7.38 8.34 15.86
N VAL A 382 6.29 7.84 16.42
CA VAL A 382 6.18 6.42 16.84
C VAL A 382 5.87 5.49 15.65
N GLY A 383 5.15 6.00 14.65
CA GLY A 383 4.64 5.26 13.50
C GLY A 383 5.70 4.49 12.72
N PRO A 384 6.78 5.12 12.22
CA PRO A 384 7.82 4.43 11.44
C PRO A 384 8.43 3.23 12.18
N VAL A 385 8.61 3.36 13.51
CA VAL A 385 9.15 2.31 14.37
C VAL A 385 8.20 1.13 14.43
N LEU A 386 6.90 1.38 14.62
CA LEU A 386 5.88 0.34 14.66
C LEU A 386 5.65 -0.33 13.30
N VAL A 387 5.77 0.41 12.20
CA VAL A 387 5.75 -0.18 10.85
C VAL A 387 6.90 -1.16 10.70
N ARG A 388 8.14 -0.74 11.01
CA ARG A 388 9.31 -1.63 10.94
C ARG A 388 9.18 -2.84 11.87
N PHE A 389 8.64 -2.64 13.07
CA PHE A 389 8.35 -3.73 14.00
C PHE A 389 7.34 -4.73 13.40
N GLY A 390 6.26 -4.25 12.78
CA GLY A 390 5.27 -5.07 12.10
C GLY A 390 5.86 -5.89 10.94
N LEU A 391 6.71 -5.27 10.12
CA LEU A 391 7.41 -5.92 9.00
C LEU A 391 8.37 -7.01 9.46
N SER A 392 9.18 -6.72 10.49
CA SER A 392 10.10 -7.71 11.07
C SER A 392 9.32 -8.90 11.63
N ARG A 393 8.22 -8.65 12.35
CA ARG A 393 7.44 -9.71 12.99
C ARG A 393 6.54 -10.49 12.03
N SER A 394 6.26 -9.96 10.84
CA SER A 394 5.56 -10.69 9.78
C SER A 394 6.51 -11.61 9.00
N GLY A 395 7.82 -11.35 9.04
CA GLY A 395 8.81 -12.03 8.20
C GLY A 395 8.90 -11.47 6.79
N ASP A 396 8.32 -10.29 6.52
CA ASP A 396 8.36 -9.65 5.19
C ASP A 396 9.62 -8.78 5.02
N LEU A 397 10.37 -8.54 6.10
CA LEU A 397 11.56 -7.67 6.10
C LEU A 397 12.69 -8.27 5.26
N GLY A 398 13.25 -7.49 4.34
CA GLY A 398 14.38 -7.89 3.49
C GLY A 398 14.03 -8.84 2.34
N GLN A 399 12.74 -9.12 2.14
CA GLN A 399 12.23 -10.10 1.16
C GLN A 399 12.06 -9.53 -0.27
N ASP A 400 12.32 -8.24 -0.49
CA ASP A 400 12.22 -7.61 -1.82
C ASP A 400 13.49 -7.85 -2.66
N ARG A 401 13.67 -9.09 -3.10
CA ARG A 401 14.71 -9.55 -4.04
C ARG A 401 14.13 -10.68 -4.89
N ALA A 402 14.63 -10.84 -6.12
CA ALA A 402 14.12 -11.89 -7.00
C ALA A 402 14.45 -13.29 -6.45
N ARG A 403 13.43 -14.13 -6.35
CA ARG A 403 13.57 -15.56 -6.01
C ARG A 403 13.21 -16.46 -7.17
N LEU A 404 13.61 -17.73 -7.10
CA LEU A 404 13.37 -18.71 -8.16
C LEU A 404 11.87 -18.86 -8.49
N ILE A 405 10.98 -18.88 -7.49
CA ILE A 405 9.54 -19.08 -7.68
C ILE A 405 8.70 -17.79 -7.60
N ASP A 406 9.32 -16.62 -7.71
CA ASP A 406 8.63 -15.33 -7.63
C ASP A 406 7.57 -15.11 -8.72
N PHE A 407 7.56 -15.96 -9.77
CA PHE A 407 6.50 -15.99 -10.78
C PHE A 407 5.12 -16.37 -10.19
N LEU A 408 5.09 -17.04 -9.03
CA LEU A 408 3.87 -17.48 -8.38
C LEU A 408 3.44 -16.51 -7.29
N HIS A 409 2.53 -15.60 -7.65
CA HIS A 409 1.97 -14.64 -6.72
C HIS A 409 0.72 -15.16 -5.99
N GLU A 410 0.38 -14.58 -4.82
CA GLU A 410 -0.84 -14.90 -4.05
C GLU A 410 -2.09 -14.93 -4.94
N GLU A 411 -2.24 -13.96 -5.84
CA GLU A 411 -3.35 -13.84 -6.79
C GLU A 411 -3.42 -14.99 -7.81
N ASN A 412 -2.34 -15.76 -8.01
CA ASN A 412 -2.25 -16.88 -8.96
C ASN A 412 -2.47 -18.25 -8.30
N ILE A 413 -2.80 -18.27 -7.00
CA ILE A 413 -3.03 -19.50 -6.25
C ILE A 413 -4.53 -19.71 -6.06
N VAL A 414 -4.99 -20.91 -6.41
CA VAL A 414 -6.34 -21.42 -6.17
C VAL A 414 -6.27 -22.51 -5.11
N VAL A 415 -7.03 -22.33 -4.04
CA VAL A 415 -7.23 -23.36 -3.01
C VAL A 415 -8.57 -24.06 -3.23
N ASP A 416 -8.66 -25.32 -2.82
CA ASP A 416 -9.81 -26.20 -3.05
C ASP A 416 -10.06 -26.47 -4.54
N LEU A 417 -8.99 -26.72 -5.30
CA LEU A 417 -9.08 -27.12 -6.71
C LEU A 417 -9.83 -28.47 -6.80
N ARG A 418 -10.87 -28.50 -7.63
CA ARG A 418 -11.69 -29.67 -7.94
C ARG A 418 -11.75 -29.82 -9.45
N ALA A 419 -11.51 -31.03 -9.93
CA ALA A 419 -11.60 -31.38 -11.34
C ALA A 419 -11.78 -32.89 -11.44
N ASP A 420 -12.64 -33.32 -12.36
CA ASP A 420 -12.89 -34.74 -12.61
C ASP A 420 -11.83 -35.32 -13.56
N THR A 421 -11.23 -34.47 -14.40
CA THR A 421 -10.19 -34.87 -15.36
C THR A 421 -8.94 -33.99 -15.22
N LYS A 422 -7.80 -34.52 -15.67
CA LYS A 422 -6.54 -33.79 -15.65
C LYS A 422 -6.58 -32.57 -16.58
N GLU A 423 -7.20 -32.73 -17.75
CA GLU A 423 -7.42 -31.67 -18.73
C GLU A 423 -8.25 -30.53 -18.15
N GLU A 424 -9.32 -30.84 -17.41
CA GLU A 424 -10.14 -29.83 -16.73
C GLU A 424 -9.32 -29.05 -15.69
N ALA A 425 -8.51 -29.75 -14.87
CA ALA A 425 -7.63 -29.11 -13.89
C ALA A 425 -6.62 -28.15 -14.57
N ILE A 426 -6.01 -28.60 -15.67
CA ILE A 426 -5.08 -27.80 -16.48
C ILE A 426 -5.78 -26.57 -17.04
N GLN A 427 -6.99 -26.73 -17.61
CA GLN A 427 -7.77 -25.63 -18.17
C GLN A 427 -8.11 -24.58 -17.12
N GLN A 428 -8.59 -24.99 -15.94
CA GLN A 428 -8.91 -24.07 -14.85
C GLN A 428 -7.70 -23.24 -14.42
N LEU A 429 -6.52 -23.87 -14.28
CA LEU A 429 -5.30 -23.18 -13.87
C LEU A 429 -4.68 -22.35 -15.00
N ALA A 430 -4.73 -22.80 -16.25
CA ALA A 430 -4.31 -22.02 -17.40
C ALA A 430 -5.15 -20.74 -17.55
N GLU A 431 -6.47 -20.82 -17.32
CA GLU A 431 -7.33 -19.63 -17.31
C GLU A 431 -6.96 -18.65 -16.19
N VAL A 432 -6.59 -19.16 -15.00
CA VAL A 432 -6.05 -18.32 -13.92
C VAL A 432 -4.75 -17.64 -14.36
N LEU A 433 -3.81 -18.39 -14.93
CA LEU A 433 -2.52 -17.88 -15.41
C LEU A 433 -2.73 -16.78 -16.46
N ILE A 434 -3.56 -17.03 -17.47
CA ILE A 434 -3.82 -16.11 -18.58
C ILE A 434 -4.49 -14.82 -18.08
N ARG A 435 -5.52 -14.94 -17.24
CA ARG A 435 -6.22 -13.79 -16.67
C ARG A 435 -5.32 -12.95 -15.78
N SER A 436 -4.43 -13.57 -15.02
CA SER A 436 -3.64 -12.88 -14.01
C SER A 436 -2.41 -12.17 -14.58
N ASN A 437 -1.91 -12.67 -15.70
CA ASN A 437 -0.77 -12.10 -16.41
C ASN A 437 -1.19 -11.32 -17.67
N HIS A 438 -2.49 -11.10 -17.89
CA HIS A 438 -3.03 -10.33 -19.03
C HIS A 438 -2.55 -10.84 -20.41
N LEU A 439 -2.41 -12.16 -20.57
CA LEU A 439 -1.89 -12.80 -21.79
C LEU A 439 -2.97 -12.91 -22.89
N THR A 440 -3.52 -11.78 -23.35
CA THR A 440 -4.67 -11.78 -24.27
C THR A 440 -4.38 -12.34 -25.66
N ALA A 441 -3.16 -12.22 -26.18
CA ALA A 441 -2.81 -12.65 -27.53
C ALA A 441 -2.56 -14.17 -27.67
N ASP A 442 -2.19 -14.84 -26.57
CA ASP A 442 -1.68 -16.23 -26.58
C ASP A 442 -2.59 -17.23 -25.87
N ARG A 443 -3.83 -16.87 -25.53
CA ARG A 443 -4.71 -17.71 -24.69
C ARG A 443 -4.83 -19.15 -25.20
N ASP A 444 -5.32 -19.31 -26.43
CA ASP A 444 -5.68 -20.61 -26.98
C ASP A 444 -4.41 -21.40 -27.32
N ARG A 445 -3.40 -20.74 -27.88
CA ARG A 445 -2.09 -21.32 -28.19
C ARG A 445 -1.37 -21.85 -26.95
N LEU A 446 -1.38 -21.09 -25.86
CA LEU A 446 -0.74 -21.50 -24.62
C LEU A 446 -1.43 -22.73 -24.04
N LEU A 447 -2.76 -22.74 -24.00
CA LEU A 447 -3.53 -23.88 -23.51
C LEU A 447 -3.28 -25.13 -24.39
N GLU A 448 -3.30 -24.97 -25.72
CA GLU A 448 -2.97 -26.04 -26.65
C GLU A 448 -1.54 -26.56 -26.44
N SER A 449 -0.56 -25.67 -26.23
CA SER A 449 0.83 -26.04 -25.94
C SER A 449 0.96 -26.89 -24.67
N ILE A 450 0.31 -26.49 -23.58
CA ILE A 450 0.35 -27.23 -22.31
C ILE A 450 -0.32 -28.61 -22.46
N LEU A 451 -1.51 -28.67 -23.09
CA LEU A 451 -2.25 -29.91 -23.28
C LEU A 451 -1.56 -30.88 -24.25
N ALA A 452 -0.94 -30.35 -25.31
CA ALA A 452 -0.14 -31.17 -26.23
C ALA A 452 1.02 -31.83 -25.49
N ARG A 453 1.69 -31.08 -24.62
CA ARG A 453 2.82 -31.60 -23.83
C ARG A 453 2.38 -32.69 -22.84
N GLU A 454 1.25 -32.50 -22.16
CA GLU A 454 0.68 -33.51 -21.26
C GLU A 454 0.32 -34.81 -21.98
N LYS A 455 -0.17 -34.73 -23.23
CA LYS A 455 -0.51 -35.92 -24.03
C LYS A 455 0.70 -36.72 -24.49
N GLU A 456 1.85 -36.05 -24.71
CA GLU A 456 3.09 -36.74 -25.07
C GLU A 456 3.67 -37.51 -23.89
N VAL A 457 3.77 -36.87 -22.74
CA VAL A 457 4.30 -37.45 -21.50
C VAL A 457 3.57 -36.83 -20.31
N SER A 458 3.07 -37.67 -19.40
CA SER A 458 2.41 -37.23 -18.17
C SER A 458 3.31 -36.28 -17.37
N THR A 459 2.79 -35.15 -16.93
CA THR A 459 3.52 -34.18 -16.09
C THR A 459 3.32 -34.41 -14.59
N CYS A 460 2.72 -35.54 -14.20
CA CYS A 460 2.68 -35.99 -12.82
C CYS A 460 4.10 -36.43 -12.37
N VAL A 461 4.63 -35.76 -11.36
CA VAL A 461 5.99 -36.00 -10.84
C VAL A 461 6.00 -37.11 -9.77
N GLY A 462 4.90 -37.23 -9.01
CA GLY A 462 4.81 -38.06 -7.80
C GLY A 462 4.83 -37.20 -6.53
N GLY A 463 4.63 -37.82 -5.36
CA GLY A 463 4.53 -37.13 -4.08
C GLY A 463 3.35 -36.16 -3.98
N GLY A 464 2.31 -36.39 -4.78
CA GLY A 464 1.13 -35.52 -4.89
C GLY A 464 1.34 -34.23 -5.70
N LEU A 465 2.41 -34.12 -6.50
CA LEU A 465 2.69 -32.98 -7.38
C LEU A 465 2.47 -33.31 -8.88
N ALA A 466 1.84 -32.38 -9.60
CA ALA A 466 1.86 -32.32 -11.06
C ALA A 466 2.33 -30.93 -11.54
N VAL A 467 3.13 -30.88 -12.61
CA VAL A 467 3.65 -29.62 -13.16
C VAL A 467 3.40 -29.50 -14.67
N PRO A 468 2.15 -29.32 -15.11
CA PRO A 468 1.84 -29.10 -16.53
C PRO A 468 2.53 -27.82 -17.02
N HIS A 469 3.21 -27.89 -18.16
CA HIS A 469 3.98 -26.74 -18.65
C HIS A 469 3.92 -26.62 -20.17
N GLY A 470 4.04 -25.39 -20.65
CA GLY A 470 4.00 -25.06 -22.08
C GLY A 470 4.88 -23.87 -22.44
N VAL A 471 4.94 -23.58 -23.74
CA VAL A 471 5.72 -22.47 -24.29
C VAL A 471 4.87 -21.21 -24.30
N LEU A 472 5.45 -20.10 -23.84
CA LEU A 472 4.89 -18.76 -24.00
C LEU A 472 5.60 -18.09 -25.19
N GLU A 473 4.88 -17.72 -26.26
CA GLU A 473 5.52 -17.17 -27.47
C GLU A 473 6.17 -15.80 -27.17
N GLU A 474 5.47 -14.93 -26.44
CA GLU A 474 5.94 -13.59 -26.09
C GLU A 474 5.89 -13.34 -24.57
N GLY A 475 6.97 -12.80 -24.01
CA GLY A 475 7.05 -12.40 -22.59
C GLY A 475 8.48 -12.39 -22.05
N ASP A 476 8.70 -11.62 -20.99
CA ASP A 476 10.04 -11.39 -20.43
C ASP A 476 10.45 -12.44 -19.37
N GLY A 477 9.50 -13.25 -18.90
CA GLY A 477 9.72 -14.16 -17.78
C GLY A 477 8.75 -15.34 -17.70
N ILE A 478 9.09 -16.27 -16.83
CA ILE A 478 8.23 -17.41 -16.48
C ILE A 478 6.99 -16.89 -15.77
N VAL A 479 5.83 -17.44 -16.12
CA VAL A 479 4.56 -17.18 -15.44
C VAL A 479 3.93 -18.50 -15.01
N GLY A 480 3.16 -18.47 -13.93
CA GLY A 480 2.55 -19.69 -13.40
C GLY A 480 1.31 -19.47 -12.55
N ALA A 481 0.55 -20.55 -12.39
CA ALA A 481 -0.59 -20.64 -11.48
C ALA A 481 -0.53 -21.96 -10.70
N MET A 482 -0.99 -21.94 -9.45
CA MET A 482 -0.99 -23.11 -8.57
C MET A 482 -2.41 -23.44 -8.13
N GLY A 483 -2.75 -24.72 -8.16
CA GLY A 483 -3.95 -25.28 -7.60
C GLY A 483 -3.65 -26.24 -6.46
N ILE A 484 -4.34 -26.09 -5.34
CA ILE A 484 -4.23 -26.97 -4.17
C ILE A 484 -5.55 -27.70 -4.00
N SER A 485 -5.52 -29.03 -4.10
CA SER A 485 -6.65 -29.92 -3.80
C SER A 485 -6.41 -30.63 -2.47
N ARG A 486 -7.23 -30.30 -1.46
CA ARG A 486 -7.09 -30.89 -0.12
C ARG A 486 -7.58 -32.34 -0.07
N GLU A 487 -8.59 -32.66 -0.87
CA GLU A 487 -9.12 -34.02 -1.02
C GLU A 487 -8.22 -34.86 -1.92
N GLY A 488 -7.46 -34.22 -2.81
CA GLY A 488 -6.59 -34.87 -3.78
C GLY A 488 -7.34 -35.17 -5.09
N LEU A 489 -6.65 -34.99 -6.22
CA LEU A 489 -7.16 -35.31 -7.54
C LEU A 489 -6.68 -36.70 -7.95
N HIS A 490 -7.62 -37.61 -8.23
CA HIS A 490 -7.34 -39.01 -8.54
C HIS A 490 -6.97 -39.22 -10.02
N PHE A 491 -5.81 -38.69 -10.42
CA PHE A 491 -5.24 -38.88 -11.75
C PHE A 491 -4.19 -40.00 -11.74
N GLU A 492 -3.87 -40.56 -12.91
CA GLU A 492 -2.76 -41.49 -13.04
C GLU A 492 -1.42 -40.79 -12.71
N SER A 493 -0.74 -41.28 -11.67
CA SER A 493 0.55 -40.79 -11.18
C SER A 493 1.56 -41.94 -11.07
N PRO A 494 2.89 -41.66 -11.15
CA PRO A 494 3.92 -42.70 -11.11
C PRO A 494 3.94 -43.53 -9.82
N ASP A 495 3.48 -42.95 -8.71
CA ASP A 495 3.44 -43.56 -7.37
C ASP A 495 2.02 -43.99 -6.94
N GLY A 496 1.01 -43.78 -7.80
CA GLY A 496 -0.40 -44.07 -7.50
C GLY A 496 -1.03 -43.15 -6.44
N MET A 497 -0.32 -42.12 -5.98
CA MET A 497 -0.83 -41.17 -4.99
C MET A 497 -1.70 -40.09 -5.66
N PRO A 498 -2.74 -39.59 -4.99
CA PRO A 498 -3.55 -38.49 -5.50
C PRO A 498 -2.74 -37.20 -5.61
N ILE A 499 -3.05 -36.37 -6.61
CA ILE A 499 -2.41 -35.07 -6.82
C ILE A 499 -3.04 -34.03 -5.91
N HIS A 500 -2.29 -33.54 -4.92
CA HIS A 500 -2.71 -32.48 -4.01
C HIS A 500 -2.28 -31.08 -4.47
N CYS A 501 -1.24 -30.98 -5.29
CA CYS A 501 -0.74 -29.72 -5.81
C CYS A 501 -0.49 -29.82 -7.31
N MET A 502 -1.06 -28.90 -8.08
CA MET A 502 -0.79 -28.74 -9.51
C MET A 502 -0.24 -27.35 -9.77
N VAL A 503 0.90 -27.25 -10.48
CA VAL A 503 1.51 -25.97 -10.85
C VAL A 503 1.58 -25.88 -12.37
N VAL A 504 0.74 -25.04 -12.98
CA VAL A 504 0.80 -24.78 -14.42
C VAL A 504 1.83 -23.70 -14.70
N LEU A 505 2.75 -23.96 -15.63
CA LEU A 505 3.82 -23.04 -16.02
C LEU A 505 3.76 -22.68 -17.50
N ALA A 506 4.03 -21.43 -17.82
CA ALA A 506 4.30 -20.98 -19.18
C ALA A 506 5.66 -20.28 -19.20
N THR A 507 6.53 -20.67 -20.14
CA THR A 507 7.92 -20.21 -20.17
C THR A 507 8.28 -19.70 -21.58
N PRO A 508 8.84 -18.49 -21.70
CA PRO A 508 9.35 -18.01 -22.97
C PRO A 508 10.62 -18.77 -23.38
N PRO A 509 10.90 -18.93 -24.69
CA PRO A 509 12.08 -19.67 -25.16
C PRO A 509 13.41 -19.18 -24.58
N THR A 510 13.50 -17.90 -24.22
CA THR A 510 14.67 -17.24 -23.62
C THR A 510 14.98 -17.68 -22.19
N GLN A 511 14.02 -18.29 -21.48
CA GLN A 511 14.12 -18.65 -20.06
C GLN A 511 14.22 -20.17 -19.82
N ARG A 512 14.68 -20.94 -20.82
CA ARG A 512 14.67 -22.41 -20.78
C ARG A 512 15.50 -23.00 -19.64
N ASP A 513 16.68 -22.45 -19.35
CA ASP A 513 17.53 -22.98 -18.29
C ASP A 513 16.89 -22.76 -16.92
N ARG A 514 16.37 -21.55 -16.69
CA ARG A 514 15.62 -21.19 -15.48
C ARG A 514 14.35 -22.02 -15.31
N HIS A 515 13.71 -22.43 -16.40
CA HIS A 515 12.57 -23.35 -16.36
C HIS A 515 12.94 -24.70 -15.73
N LEU A 516 14.09 -25.28 -16.11
CA LEU A 516 14.55 -26.54 -15.55
C LEU A 516 14.89 -26.42 -14.06
N GLU A 517 15.49 -25.30 -13.65
CA GLU A 517 15.74 -24.99 -12.24
C GLU A 517 14.43 -24.93 -11.44
N VAL A 518 13.41 -24.23 -11.97
CA VAL A 518 12.07 -24.15 -11.36
C VAL A 518 11.44 -25.52 -11.22
N LEU A 519 11.45 -26.35 -12.26
CA LEU A 519 10.90 -27.71 -12.21
C LEU A 519 11.59 -28.55 -11.13
N ALA A 520 12.92 -28.50 -11.07
CA ALA A 520 13.70 -29.24 -10.08
C ALA A 520 13.41 -28.75 -8.65
N ALA A 521 13.27 -27.44 -8.45
CA ALA A 521 12.92 -26.86 -7.17
C ALA A 521 11.51 -27.28 -6.72
N LEU A 522 10.50 -27.20 -7.59
CA LEU A 522 9.14 -27.63 -7.28
C LEU A 522 9.07 -29.13 -6.96
N ALA A 523 9.78 -29.98 -7.72
CA ALA A 523 9.83 -31.42 -7.46
C ALA A 523 10.48 -31.76 -6.11
N ARG A 524 11.58 -31.08 -5.75
CA ARG A 524 12.22 -31.25 -4.43
C ARG A 524 11.32 -30.75 -3.30
N ALA A 525 10.83 -29.53 -3.42
CA ALA A 525 10.08 -28.86 -2.37
C ALA A 525 8.69 -29.47 -2.14
N ILE A 526 7.92 -29.67 -3.19
CA ILE A 526 6.53 -30.12 -3.07
C ILE A 526 6.42 -31.62 -3.29
N GLY A 527 7.22 -32.20 -4.18
CA GLY A 527 7.18 -33.63 -4.46
C GLY A 527 7.89 -34.50 -3.43
N THR A 528 8.84 -33.94 -2.66
CA THR A 528 9.71 -34.76 -1.78
C THR A 528 9.71 -34.32 -0.30
N ASP A 529 9.62 -33.02 0.02
CA ASP A 529 9.68 -32.55 1.42
C ASP A 529 8.36 -32.78 2.17
N PRO A 530 8.32 -33.67 3.19
CA PRO A 530 7.09 -33.97 3.93
C PRO A 530 6.54 -32.79 4.74
N ASN A 531 7.40 -31.86 5.18
CA ASN A 531 6.96 -30.68 5.93
C ASN A 531 6.21 -29.72 5.01
N VAL A 532 6.77 -29.42 3.83
CA VAL A 532 6.13 -28.58 2.82
C VAL A 532 4.83 -29.22 2.36
N GLN A 533 4.82 -30.52 2.04
CA GLN A 533 3.60 -31.25 1.67
C GLN A 533 2.50 -31.12 2.72
N ARG A 534 2.82 -31.40 3.99
CA ARG A 534 1.85 -31.34 5.10
C ARG A 534 1.23 -29.96 5.24
N GLN A 535 2.03 -28.90 5.12
CA GLN A 535 1.56 -27.52 5.26
C GLN A 535 0.79 -27.06 4.01
N LEU A 536 1.35 -27.30 2.82
CA LEU A 536 0.81 -26.81 1.55
C LEU A 536 -0.49 -27.52 1.18
N PHE A 537 -0.55 -28.86 1.31
CA PHE A 537 -1.75 -29.64 0.94
C PHE A 537 -2.93 -29.39 1.88
N THR A 538 -2.70 -28.82 3.05
CA THR A 538 -3.75 -28.43 4.00
C THR A 538 -4.03 -26.92 4.01
N ALA A 539 -3.39 -26.15 3.11
CA ALA A 539 -3.56 -24.71 3.04
C ALA A 539 -5.02 -24.33 2.76
N LYS A 540 -5.57 -23.44 3.60
CA LYS A 540 -6.97 -23.01 3.52
C LYS A 540 -7.16 -21.73 2.72
N THR A 541 -6.09 -20.98 2.48
CA THR A 541 -6.13 -19.69 1.78
C THR A 541 -4.93 -19.54 0.85
N PRO A 542 -5.09 -18.80 -0.27
CA PRO A 542 -3.97 -18.46 -1.17
C PRO A 542 -2.80 -17.79 -0.45
N ALA A 543 -3.10 -16.90 0.50
CA ALA A 543 -2.11 -16.24 1.34
C ALA A 543 -1.26 -17.23 2.16
N HIS A 544 -1.89 -18.25 2.75
CA HIS A 544 -1.16 -19.26 3.53
C HIS A 544 -0.23 -20.10 2.65
N ALA A 545 -0.71 -20.52 1.48
CA ALA A 545 0.11 -21.23 0.50
C ALA A 545 1.29 -20.37 0.03
N TYR A 546 1.06 -19.09 -0.28
CA TYR A 546 2.10 -18.15 -0.67
C TYR A 546 3.16 -17.99 0.42
N GLU A 547 2.75 -17.84 1.68
CA GLU A 547 3.68 -17.70 2.81
C GLU A 547 4.54 -18.95 3.02
N ILE A 548 4.00 -20.17 2.83
CA ILE A 548 4.79 -21.41 2.91
C ILE A 548 5.91 -21.43 1.86
N LEU A 549 5.58 -21.06 0.62
CA LEU A 549 6.53 -21.06 -0.50
C LEU A 549 7.63 -20.00 -0.37
N HIS A 550 7.38 -18.93 0.40
CA HIS A 550 8.31 -17.82 0.59
C HIS A 550 8.88 -17.76 2.03
N ALA A 551 8.65 -18.80 2.84
CA ALA A 551 9.20 -18.89 4.19
C ALA A 551 10.74 -18.99 4.17
N GLU A 552 11.40 -18.64 5.27
CA GLU A 552 12.87 -18.76 5.39
C GLU A 552 13.32 -20.21 5.27
N GLU A 553 12.52 -21.16 5.78
CA GLU A 553 12.77 -22.59 5.65
C GLU A 553 12.71 -23.09 4.20
N SER A 554 12.20 -22.27 3.28
CA SER A 554 12.09 -22.57 1.85
C SER A 554 13.29 -22.06 1.04
N GLU A 555 14.26 -21.37 1.65
CA GLU A 555 15.43 -20.81 0.94
C GLU A 555 16.29 -21.86 0.23
N ASP A 556 16.31 -23.11 0.73
CA ASP A 556 17.02 -24.22 0.10
C ASP A 556 16.53 -24.55 -1.32
N PHE A 557 15.27 -24.24 -1.65
CA PHE A 557 14.69 -24.46 -2.98
C PHE A 557 14.19 -23.19 -3.65
N ASN A 558 13.91 -22.14 -2.89
CA ASN A 558 13.46 -20.83 -3.35
C ASN A 558 14.49 -19.75 -2.99
N TYR A 559 15.73 -19.97 -3.44
CA TYR A 559 16.85 -19.09 -3.18
C TYR A 559 16.73 -17.76 -3.93
N PHE A 560 17.45 -16.76 -3.43
CA PHE A 560 17.63 -15.48 -4.10
C PHE A 560 18.54 -15.63 -5.31
N LEU A 561 18.18 -15.00 -6.41
CA LEU A 561 18.94 -15.07 -7.65
C LEU A 561 20.14 -14.12 -7.60
N GLU A 562 21.30 -14.59 -8.05
CA GLU A 562 22.52 -13.78 -8.11
C GLU A 562 22.39 -12.67 -9.17
N GLY A 563 22.62 -11.40 -8.79
CA GLY A 563 22.63 -10.25 -9.71
C GLY A 563 21.86 -9.00 -9.25
N ASP A 564 20.97 -9.10 -8.25
CA ASP A 564 20.16 -7.98 -7.74
C ASP A 564 20.76 -7.28 -6.48
N ASP A 565 21.96 -7.70 -6.06
CA ASP A 565 22.59 -7.27 -4.80
C ASP A 565 23.58 -6.09 -4.93
N GLU A 566 23.78 -5.51 -6.11
CA GLU A 566 24.57 -4.26 -6.19
C GLU A 566 23.69 -3.01 -6.00
N PRO A 567 24.00 -2.14 -5.01
CA PRO A 567 23.27 -0.91 -4.75
C PRO A 567 23.44 0.17 -5.82
#